data_AF-A0A819FHT3-F1
#
_entry.id   AF-A0A819FHT3-F1
#
_cell.length_a   1.000
_cell.length_b   1.000
_cell.length_c   1.000
_cell.angle_alpha   90.00
_cell.angle_beta   90.00
_cell.angle_gamma   90.00
#
_symmetry.space_group_name_H-M   'P 1'
#
loop_
_entity.id
_entity.type
_entity.pdbx_description
1 polymer ?
#
loop_
_entity_poly.entity_id
_entity_poly.type
_entity_poly.pdbx_seq_one_letter_code
_entity_poly.pdbx_strand_id
1 'polypeptide(L)'
;MHLVFVTFFFLLILSSKAHIPGTVTVDTLTLNKIRQHFNVVLAKFDDKYPFGDKHDQFKKFAENVANTKNLLVVEIPITEYGDKENAQLAKKYGVKKADFPVYKLFLKGKSKPIDYTGDKTENDLKRFLSQHTNLWFGLPGTIEELDRLAQEFFYASSNNDENAQKSVLERARKQVKQLVDKKEQRSGEWYVKIMESVVKQGTEFLKREGRRVQNLLKEKITNEKKEELQNRANILLSFKSLKESITDTGDAVKNNVVNAGKQVKKTITGDTDL
;
A
#
# COMPACT_ATOMS: atom_id res chain seq x y z
N MET A 1 16.88 57.91 39.19
CA MET A 1 15.96 57.13 38.32
C MET A 1 16.80 56.15 37.51
N HIS A 2 16.90 54.89 37.95
CA HIS A 2 17.58 53.84 37.20
C HIS A 2 16.54 53.09 36.35
N LEU A 3 16.70 53.17 35.03
CA LEU A 3 15.86 52.50 34.04
C LEU A 3 16.42 51.08 33.83
N VAL A 4 15.71 50.07 34.32
CA VAL A 4 16.06 48.66 34.15
C VAL A 4 15.54 48.21 32.79
N PHE A 5 16.45 47.97 31.85
CA PHE A 5 16.16 47.33 30.56
C PHE A 5 16.13 45.81 30.78
N VAL A 6 14.93 45.23 30.91
CA VAL A 6 14.74 43.77 30.90
C VAL A 6 14.58 43.34 29.45
N THR A 7 15.68 42.97 28.80
CA THR A 7 15.64 42.25 27.52
C THR A 7 15.14 40.82 27.74
N PHE A 8 13.87 40.60 27.44
CA PHE A 8 13.24 39.29 27.43
C PHE A 8 13.74 38.51 26.20
N PHE A 9 14.83 37.76 26.37
CA PHE A 9 15.36 36.86 25.35
C PHE A 9 14.44 35.64 25.27
N PHE A 10 13.41 35.71 24.42
CA PHE A 10 12.54 34.58 24.11
C PHE A 10 13.36 33.56 23.32
N LEU A 11 14.01 32.65 24.05
CA LEU A 11 14.71 31.51 23.48
C LEU A 11 13.64 30.61 22.83
N LEU A 12 13.43 30.80 21.54
CA LEU A 12 12.61 29.93 20.72
C LEU A 12 13.33 28.58 20.68
N ILE A 13 12.96 27.67 21.57
CA ILE A 13 13.42 26.28 21.53
C ILE A 13 12.80 25.69 20.26
N LEU A 14 13.51 25.80 19.12
CA LEU A 14 13.26 24.94 17.99
C LEU A 14 13.57 23.51 18.43
N SER A 15 12.54 22.80 18.91
CA SER A 15 12.63 21.36 19.08
C SER A 15 12.88 20.75 17.70
N SER A 16 14.13 20.39 17.42
CA SER A 16 14.52 19.66 16.22
C SER A 16 14.00 18.22 16.32
N LYS A 17 12.68 18.04 16.23
CA LYS A 17 12.08 16.74 15.90
C LYS A 17 12.07 16.57 14.38
N ALA A 18 13.25 16.62 13.77
CA ALA A 18 13.42 16.39 12.33
C ALA A 18 13.31 14.91 11.96
N HIS A 19 13.32 14.00 12.94
CA HIS A 19 13.29 12.56 12.74
C HIS A 19 11.95 11.96 13.19
N ILE A 20 11.31 11.19 12.31
CA ILE A 20 10.07 10.47 12.60
C ILE A 20 10.41 9.08 13.15
N PRO A 21 10.01 8.73 14.39
CA PRO A 21 10.21 7.38 14.93
C PRO A 21 9.63 6.31 14.00
N GLY A 22 10.33 5.19 13.87
CA GLY A 22 9.92 4.08 12.99
C GLY A 22 10.32 4.25 11.52
N THR A 23 11.05 5.32 11.18
CA THR A 23 11.56 5.55 9.83
C THR A 23 13.09 5.56 9.79
N VAL A 24 13.67 5.39 8.60
CA VAL A 24 15.11 5.55 8.37
C VAL A 24 15.34 6.63 7.32
N THR A 25 16.08 7.68 7.66
CA THR A 25 16.52 8.68 6.69
C THR A 25 17.63 8.08 5.83
N VAL A 26 17.46 8.11 4.51
CA VAL A 26 18.41 7.48 3.57
C VAL A 26 18.83 8.44 2.46
N ASP A 27 20.07 8.27 2.02
CA ASP A 27 20.64 8.96 0.88
C ASP A 27 20.69 8.08 -0.40
N THR A 28 21.25 8.66 -1.46
CA THR A 28 21.44 8.02 -2.78
C THR A 28 22.21 6.71 -2.75
N LEU A 29 23.27 6.63 -1.94
CA LEU A 29 24.14 5.46 -1.81
C LEU A 29 23.49 4.41 -0.91
N THR A 30 22.83 4.86 0.15
CA THR A 30 22.26 4.00 1.20
C THR A 30 20.96 3.31 0.75
N LEU A 31 20.10 4.00 0.01
CA LEU A 31 18.81 3.44 -0.46
C LEU A 31 19.01 2.15 -1.28
N ASN A 32 20.01 2.12 -2.16
CA ASN A 32 20.25 0.94 -3.01
C ASN A 32 20.74 -0.26 -2.21
N LYS A 33 21.58 -0.04 -1.19
CA LYS A 33 22.08 -1.09 -0.29
C LYS A 33 20.94 -1.69 0.52
N ILE A 34 20.15 -0.83 1.18
CA ILE A 34 19.07 -1.25 2.06
C ILE A 34 17.96 -1.98 1.29
N ARG A 35 17.56 -1.47 0.12
CA ARG A 35 16.47 -2.05 -0.68
C ARG A 35 16.68 -3.53 -1.02
N GLN A 36 17.92 -4.01 -1.10
CA GLN A 36 18.20 -5.42 -1.44
C GLN A 36 17.85 -6.40 -0.30
N HIS A 37 17.80 -5.91 0.95
CA HIS A 37 17.62 -6.74 2.13
C HIS A 37 16.19 -6.78 2.66
N PHE A 38 15.32 -5.85 2.24
CA PHE A 38 13.92 -5.79 2.66
C PHE A 38 12.97 -6.23 1.55
N ASN A 39 11.89 -6.91 1.92
CA ASN A 39 10.87 -7.34 0.96
C ASN A 39 10.00 -6.17 0.49
N VAL A 40 9.71 -5.24 1.39
CA VAL A 40 8.85 -4.08 1.16
C VAL A 40 9.55 -2.84 1.71
N VAL A 41 9.75 -1.82 0.87
CA VAL A 41 10.27 -0.51 1.29
C VAL A 41 9.32 0.58 0.79
N LEU A 42 8.70 1.32 1.71
CA LEU A 42 7.95 2.52 1.38
C LEU A 42 8.87 3.73 1.52
N ALA A 43 9.16 4.40 0.42
CA ALA A 43 9.98 5.61 0.40
C ALA A 43 9.12 6.86 0.31
N LYS A 44 9.36 7.81 1.20
CA LYS A 44 8.81 9.16 1.18
C LYS A 44 9.89 10.13 0.70
N PHE A 45 9.65 10.74 -0.46
CA PHE A 45 10.43 11.86 -0.96
C PHE A 45 9.73 13.15 -0.55
N ASP A 46 10.43 14.03 0.15
CA ASP A 46 9.86 15.27 0.65
C ASP A 46 10.95 16.34 0.81
N ASP A 47 10.54 17.54 1.20
CA ASP A 47 11.45 18.58 1.66
C ASP A 47 12.23 18.09 2.91
N LYS A 48 13.38 18.71 3.19
CA LYS A 48 14.22 18.39 4.37
C LYS A 48 13.53 18.70 5.69
N TYR A 49 12.63 19.69 5.69
CA TYR A 49 11.87 20.07 6.87
C TYR A 49 10.36 20.09 6.55
N PRO A 50 9.74 18.92 6.36
CA PRO A 50 8.34 18.84 5.98
C PRO A 50 7.43 19.17 7.16
N PHE A 51 6.30 19.82 6.89
CA PHE A 51 5.31 20.22 7.87
C PHE A 51 3.87 20.15 7.31
N GLY A 52 2.88 20.34 8.18
CA GLY A 52 1.46 20.34 7.84
C GLY A 52 0.80 18.96 7.89
N ASP A 53 -0.51 18.93 7.60
CA ASP A 53 -1.36 17.75 7.85
C ASP A 53 -0.84 16.46 7.20
N LYS A 54 -0.31 16.55 5.98
CA LYS A 54 0.24 15.39 5.25
C LYS A 54 1.47 14.80 5.96
N HIS A 55 2.28 15.64 6.60
CA HIS A 55 3.43 15.19 7.38
C HIS A 55 2.98 14.56 8.70
N ASP A 56 1.96 15.13 9.37
CA ASP A 56 1.44 14.57 10.61
C ASP A 56 0.69 13.25 10.39
N GLN A 57 -0.03 13.10 9.28
CA GLN A 57 -0.60 11.82 8.85
C GLN A 57 0.48 10.76 8.62
N PHE A 58 1.61 11.17 8.03
CA PHE A 58 2.74 10.26 7.82
C PHE A 58 3.42 9.84 9.13
N LYS A 59 3.52 10.72 10.14
CA LYS A 59 4.01 10.35 11.47
C LYS A 59 3.16 9.24 12.09
N LYS A 60 1.84 9.44 12.11
CA LYS A 60 0.89 8.44 12.64
C LYS A 60 1.00 7.11 11.89
N PHE A 61 1.13 7.19 10.57
CA PHE A 61 1.39 6.02 9.74
C PHE A 61 2.67 5.29 10.15
N ALA A 62 3.81 6.00 10.24
CA ALA A 62 5.10 5.40 10.58
C ALA A 62 5.07 4.73 11.95
N GLU A 63 4.47 5.38 12.95
CA GLU A 63 4.28 4.82 14.30
C GLU A 63 3.45 3.53 14.27
N ASN A 64 2.32 3.54 13.55
CA ASN A 64 1.41 2.39 13.50
C ASN A 64 1.95 1.19 12.71
N VAL A 65 2.90 1.39 11.79
CA VAL A 65 3.52 0.30 11.02
C VAL A 65 4.92 -0.08 11.52
N ALA A 66 5.41 0.55 12.59
CA ALA A 66 6.76 0.34 13.10
C ALA A 66 7.05 -1.13 13.48
N ASN A 67 6.04 -1.86 13.93
CA ASN A 67 6.16 -3.26 14.32
C ASN A 67 5.86 -4.26 13.18
N THR A 68 5.54 -3.77 11.98
CA THR A 68 5.26 -4.63 10.83
C THR A 68 6.55 -5.23 10.29
N LYS A 69 6.75 -6.53 10.53
CA LYS A 69 7.92 -7.27 10.02
C LYS A 69 7.98 -7.19 8.49
N ASN A 70 9.20 -7.13 7.95
CA ASN A 70 9.50 -7.07 6.52
C ASN A 70 9.02 -5.81 5.77
N LEU A 71 8.55 -4.78 6.50
CA LEU A 71 8.34 -3.44 5.98
C LEU A 71 9.45 -2.52 6.49
N LEU A 72 10.04 -1.74 5.59
CA LEU A 72 10.87 -0.60 5.95
C LEU A 72 10.23 0.69 5.44
N VAL A 73 10.11 1.68 6.31
CA VAL A 73 9.71 3.04 5.93
C VAL A 73 10.95 3.92 5.89
N VAL A 74 11.19 4.56 4.74
CA VAL A 74 12.37 5.43 4.56
C VAL A 74 11.97 6.85 4.19
N GLU A 75 12.71 7.81 4.74
CA GLU A 75 12.60 9.23 4.42
C GLU A 75 13.78 9.64 3.54
N ILE A 76 13.48 10.29 2.42
CA ILE A 76 14.46 10.82 1.47
C ILE A 76 14.28 12.33 1.43
N PRO A 77 14.93 13.08 2.34
CA PRO A 77 14.89 14.53 2.33
C PRO A 77 15.61 15.04 1.09
N ILE A 78 14.98 15.97 0.36
CA ILE A 78 15.54 16.59 -0.83
C ILE A 78 15.77 18.07 -0.53
N THR A 79 17.00 18.55 -0.78
CA THR A 79 17.32 19.99 -0.74
C THR A 79 17.66 20.51 -2.13
N GLU A 80 17.21 21.73 -2.43
CA GLU A 80 17.54 22.41 -3.70
C GLU A 80 18.60 23.51 -3.51
N TYR A 81 18.81 23.94 -2.27
CA TYR A 81 19.79 24.96 -1.88
C TYR A 81 20.97 24.33 -1.15
N GLY A 82 22.16 24.90 -1.32
CA GLY A 82 23.41 24.32 -0.79
C GLY A 82 23.83 23.09 -1.58
N ASP A 83 24.17 22.01 -0.88
CA ASP A 83 24.81 20.80 -1.44
C ASP A 83 23.87 19.89 -2.26
N LYS A 84 22.61 20.30 -2.48
CA LYS A 84 21.60 19.59 -3.29
C LYS A 84 21.48 18.11 -2.93
N GLU A 85 21.31 17.83 -1.64
CA GLU A 85 21.19 16.48 -1.09
C GLU A 85 20.04 15.74 -1.79
N ASN A 86 20.32 14.51 -2.25
CA ASN A 86 19.37 13.61 -2.90
C ASN A 86 18.66 14.13 -4.17
N ALA A 87 19.06 15.28 -4.73
CA ALA A 87 18.50 15.79 -5.99
C ALA A 87 18.65 14.80 -7.16
N GLN A 88 19.73 14.01 -7.17
CA GLN A 88 19.94 12.96 -8.17
C GLN A 88 18.92 11.81 -8.03
N LEU A 89 18.54 11.43 -6.80
CA LEU A 89 17.48 10.45 -6.57
C LEU A 89 16.12 10.98 -7.04
N ALA A 90 15.82 12.24 -6.72
CA ALA A 90 14.59 12.89 -7.17
C ALA A 90 14.48 12.84 -8.70
N LYS A 91 15.57 13.23 -9.41
CA LYS A 91 15.65 13.14 -10.87
C LYS A 91 15.49 11.71 -11.37
N LYS A 92 16.19 10.74 -10.76
CA LYS A 92 16.13 9.31 -11.15
C LYS A 92 14.71 8.75 -11.08
N TYR A 93 13.92 9.15 -10.09
CA TYR A 93 12.56 8.66 -9.89
C TYR A 93 11.47 9.62 -10.38
N GLY A 94 11.84 10.68 -11.10
CA GLY A 94 10.90 11.65 -11.67
C GLY A 94 10.14 12.46 -10.63
N VAL A 95 10.70 12.63 -9.43
CA VAL A 95 10.07 13.36 -8.33
C VAL A 95 10.34 14.86 -8.50
N LYS A 96 9.28 15.67 -8.44
CA LYS A 96 9.35 17.13 -8.48
C LYS A 96 8.88 17.71 -7.15
N LYS A 97 9.45 18.85 -6.77
CA LYS A 97 9.11 19.55 -5.52
C LYS A 97 7.64 19.94 -5.42
N ALA A 98 7.02 20.32 -6.54
CA ALA A 98 5.60 20.67 -6.59
C ALA A 98 4.67 19.51 -6.14
N ASP A 99 5.14 18.27 -6.20
CA ASP A 99 4.35 17.07 -5.90
C ASP A 99 4.54 16.58 -4.45
N PHE A 100 5.44 17.21 -3.69
CA PHE A 100 5.79 16.77 -2.34
C PHE A 100 4.58 16.72 -1.37
N PRO A 101 4.57 15.76 -0.42
CA PRO A 101 5.40 14.56 -0.40
C PRO A 101 5.02 13.57 -1.51
N VAL A 102 6.01 12.83 -2.03
CA VAL A 102 5.80 11.76 -3.01
C VAL A 102 6.15 10.42 -2.37
N TYR A 103 5.27 9.43 -2.48
CA TYR A 103 5.50 8.09 -1.95
C TYR A 103 5.73 7.10 -3.08
N LYS A 104 6.74 6.24 -2.91
CA LYS A 104 7.07 5.17 -3.86
C LYS A 104 7.28 3.86 -3.11
N LEU A 105 6.64 2.81 -3.57
CA LEU A 105 6.74 1.47 -2.99
C LEU A 105 7.72 0.62 -3.78
N PHE A 106 8.78 0.18 -3.12
CA PHE A 106 9.74 -0.76 -3.67
C PHE A 106 9.44 -2.16 -3.13
N LEU A 107 9.24 -3.10 -4.05
CA LEU A 107 9.06 -4.51 -3.73
C LEU A 107 10.30 -5.29 -4.18
N LYS A 108 10.74 -6.24 -3.35
CA LYS A 108 11.88 -7.10 -3.69
C LYS A 108 11.60 -7.88 -4.98
N GLY A 109 12.59 -7.93 -5.86
CA GLY A 109 12.47 -8.54 -7.18
C GLY A 109 11.81 -7.66 -8.26
N LYS A 110 11.28 -6.48 -7.91
CA LYS A 110 10.77 -5.51 -8.89
C LYS A 110 11.84 -4.47 -9.22
N SER A 111 12.04 -4.23 -10.52
CA SER A 111 13.03 -3.27 -11.01
C SER A 111 12.60 -1.83 -10.79
N LYS A 112 11.30 -1.54 -10.96
CA LYS A 112 10.69 -0.22 -10.81
C LYS A 112 9.83 -0.16 -9.53
N PRO A 113 9.83 0.97 -8.80
CA PRO A 113 8.86 1.18 -7.74
C PRO A 113 7.45 1.40 -8.29
N ILE A 114 6.46 1.20 -7.43
CA ILE A 114 5.06 1.56 -7.68
C ILE A 114 4.83 2.96 -7.11
N ASP A 115 4.26 3.84 -7.93
CA ASP A 115 3.97 5.22 -7.55
C ASP A 115 2.65 5.30 -6.78
N TYR A 116 2.66 6.05 -5.68
CA TYR A 116 1.44 6.35 -4.94
C TYR A 116 0.83 7.67 -5.40
N THR A 117 -0.41 7.61 -5.85
CA THR A 117 -1.15 8.77 -6.37
C THR A 117 -2.43 9.07 -5.58
N GLY A 118 -2.65 8.38 -4.46
CA GLY A 118 -3.82 8.58 -3.61
C GLY A 118 -3.65 9.69 -2.58
N ASP A 119 -4.65 9.80 -1.71
CA ASP A 119 -4.66 10.77 -0.62
C ASP A 119 -3.57 10.49 0.41
N LYS A 120 -2.98 11.54 0.96
CA LYS A 120 -1.77 11.42 1.80
C LYS A 120 -2.14 11.26 3.28
N THR A 121 -3.14 10.41 3.57
CA THR A 121 -3.59 10.07 4.92
C THR A 121 -2.98 8.76 5.40
N GLU A 122 -3.00 8.52 6.71
CA GLU A 122 -2.53 7.25 7.28
C GLU A 122 -3.23 6.04 6.66
N ASN A 123 -4.56 6.05 6.63
CA ASN A 123 -5.35 4.91 6.19
C ASN A 123 -5.18 4.64 4.69
N ASP A 124 -4.97 5.68 3.88
CA ASP A 124 -4.77 5.50 2.45
C ASP A 124 -3.37 4.95 2.13
N LEU A 125 -2.34 5.33 2.91
CA LEU A 125 -1.02 4.70 2.82
C LEU A 125 -1.05 3.23 3.26
N LYS A 126 -1.74 2.91 4.38
CA LYS A 126 -1.96 1.51 4.81
C LYS A 126 -2.69 0.71 3.73
N ARG A 127 -3.73 1.29 3.13
CA ARG A 127 -4.51 0.68 2.04
C ARG A 127 -3.63 0.41 0.82
N PHE A 128 -2.80 1.35 0.43
CA PHE A 128 -1.84 1.20 -0.66
C PHE A 128 -0.88 0.04 -0.39
N LEU A 129 -0.32 -0.05 0.82
CA LEU A 129 0.52 -1.19 1.18
C LEU A 129 -0.25 -2.51 1.18
N SER A 130 -1.46 -2.55 1.74
CA SER A 130 -2.32 -3.74 1.67
C SER A 130 -2.61 -4.15 0.23
N GLN A 131 -2.79 -3.21 -0.71
CA GLN A 131 -3.04 -3.49 -2.13
C GLN A 131 -1.89 -4.21 -2.81
N HIS A 132 -0.66 -3.96 -2.39
CA HIS A 132 0.55 -4.46 -3.07
C HIS A 132 1.37 -5.46 -2.25
N THR A 133 0.92 -5.79 -1.04
CA THR A 133 1.62 -6.70 -0.13
C THR A 133 0.64 -7.61 0.61
N ASN A 134 1.15 -8.70 1.17
CA ASN A 134 0.35 -9.61 2.01
C ASN A 134 0.46 -9.23 3.50
N LEU A 135 0.90 -8.01 3.81
CA LEU A 135 1.05 -7.51 5.17
C LEU A 135 -0.28 -6.97 5.69
N TRP A 136 -0.51 -7.16 7.00
CA TRP A 136 -1.68 -6.63 7.69
C TRP A 136 -1.35 -5.30 8.37
N PHE A 137 -2.25 -4.32 8.22
CA PHE A 137 -2.04 -2.94 8.68
C PHE A 137 -3.16 -2.40 9.56
N GLY A 138 -4.14 -3.22 9.96
CA GLY A 138 -5.26 -2.82 10.80
C GLY A 138 -6.06 -1.66 10.21
N LEU A 139 -6.65 -1.87 9.03
CA LEU A 139 -7.52 -0.86 8.43
C LEU A 139 -8.86 -0.79 9.20
N PRO A 140 -9.52 0.38 9.24
CA PRO A 140 -10.82 0.50 9.88
C PRO A 140 -11.83 -0.55 9.40
N GLY A 141 -12.57 -1.16 10.32
CA GLY A 141 -13.54 -2.21 10.00
C GLY A 141 -12.94 -3.55 9.58
N THR A 142 -11.62 -3.74 9.70
CA THR A 142 -10.99 -5.06 9.50
C THR A 142 -10.66 -5.71 10.82
N ILE A 143 -10.67 -7.05 10.85
CA ILE A 143 -10.37 -7.88 12.01
C ILE A 143 -9.32 -8.90 11.58
N GLU A 144 -8.17 -8.94 12.25
CA GLU A 144 -6.99 -9.68 11.78
C GLU A 144 -7.29 -11.17 11.57
N GLU A 145 -7.99 -11.82 12.51
CA GLU A 145 -8.33 -13.23 12.41
C GLU A 145 -9.26 -13.51 11.22
N LEU A 146 -10.22 -12.61 10.97
CA LEU A 146 -11.14 -12.73 9.84
C LEU A 146 -10.45 -12.42 8.51
N ASP A 147 -9.46 -11.53 8.49
CA ASP A 147 -8.62 -11.29 7.31
C ASP A 147 -7.83 -12.54 6.92
N ARG A 148 -7.25 -13.24 7.90
CA ARG A 148 -6.55 -14.50 7.67
C ARG A 148 -7.49 -15.57 7.12
N LEU A 149 -8.70 -15.68 7.68
CA LEU A 149 -9.73 -16.58 7.17
C LEU A 149 -10.20 -16.18 5.77
N ALA A 150 -10.31 -14.88 5.46
CA ALA A 150 -10.65 -14.41 4.12
C ALA A 150 -9.62 -14.83 3.06
N GLN A 151 -8.33 -14.74 3.40
CA GLN A 151 -7.24 -15.20 2.53
C GLN A 151 -7.28 -16.71 2.33
N GLU A 152 -7.47 -17.49 3.41
CA GLU A 152 -7.59 -18.94 3.36
C GLU A 152 -8.80 -19.37 2.51
N PHE A 153 -9.94 -18.72 2.72
CA PHE A 153 -11.16 -18.94 1.95
C PHE A 153 -10.95 -18.63 0.46
N PHE A 154 -10.28 -17.52 0.15
CA PHE A 154 -9.98 -17.14 -1.22
C PHE A 154 -9.07 -18.16 -1.91
N TYR A 155 -8.06 -18.68 -1.21
CA TYR A 155 -7.18 -19.73 -1.71
C TYR A 155 -7.94 -21.02 -2.02
N ALA A 156 -8.78 -21.49 -1.07
CA ALA A 156 -9.65 -22.64 -1.29
C ALA A 156 -10.58 -22.43 -2.50
N SER A 157 -11.15 -21.22 -2.62
CA SER A 157 -12.02 -20.86 -3.74
C SER A 157 -11.32 -20.84 -5.08
N SER A 158 -10.08 -20.37 -5.13
CA SER A 158 -9.28 -20.34 -6.35
C SER A 158 -8.87 -21.74 -6.82
N ASN A 159 -8.79 -22.70 -5.89
CA ASN A 159 -8.46 -24.09 -6.17
C ASN A 159 -9.69 -25.00 -6.31
N ASN A 160 -10.91 -24.43 -6.28
CA ASN A 160 -12.18 -25.17 -6.31
C ASN A 160 -12.33 -26.23 -5.20
N ASP A 161 -11.76 -25.97 -4.02
CA ASP A 161 -11.90 -26.86 -2.85
C ASP A 161 -13.12 -26.47 -2.02
N GLU A 162 -14.27 -27.07 -2.34
CA GLU A 162 -15.54 -26.79 -1.66
C GLU A 162 -15.53 -27.18 -0.17
N ASN A 163 -14.79 -28.22 0.21
CA ASN A 163 -14.74 -28.67 1.59
C ASN A 163 -13.95 -27.69 2.45
N ALA A 164 -12.81 -27.22 1.94
CA ALA A 164 -12.04 -26.16 2.58
C ALA A 164 -12.84 -24.85 2.66
N GLN A 165 -13.54 -24.45 1.60
CA GLN A 165 -14.42 -23.27 1.62
C GLN A 165 -15.46 -23.35 2.74
N LYS A 166 -16.19 -24.48 2.85
CA LYS A 166 -17.21 -24.70 3.89
C LYS A 166 -16.59 -24.66 5.29
N SER A 167 -15.44 -25.32 5.49
CA SER A 167 -14.71 -25.32 6.76
C SER A 167 -14.29 -23.92 7.20
N VAL A 168 -13.72 -23.12 6.28
CA VAL A 168 -13.30 -21.74 6.58
C VAL A 168 -14.50 -20.85 6.88
N LEU A 169 -15.60 -20.99 6.12
CA LEU A 169 -16.83 -20.22 6.35
C LEU A 169 -17.42 -20.47 7.74
N GLU A 170 -17.47 -21.73 8.19
CA GLU A 170 -17.98 -22.06 9.52
C GLU A 170 -17.06 -21.53 10.64
N ARG A 171 -15.74 -21.57 10.44
CA ARG A 171 -14.79 -20.92 11.36
C ARG A 171 -14.99 -19.41 11.41
N ALA A 172 -15.21 -18.75 10.27
CA ALA A 172 -15.50 -17.32 10.22
C ALA A 172 -16.80 -17.00 10.98
N ARG A 173 -17.88 -17.77 10.78
CA ARG A 173 -19.13 -17.60 11.56
C ARG A 173 -18.89 -17.75 13.05
N LYS A 174 -18.12 -18.75 13.46
CA LYS A 174 -17.80 -18.97 14.88
C LYS A 174 -17.01 -17.79 15.45
N GLN A 175 -16.01 -17.30 14.73
CA GLN A 175 -15.22 -16.15 15.14
C GLN A 175 -16.11 -14.91 15.32
N VAL A 176 -17.00 -14.62 14.35
CA VAL A 176 -17.93 -13.49 14.45
C VAL A 176 -18.84 -13.58 15.69
N LYS A 177 -19.33 -14.77 16.03
CA LYS A 177 -20.15 -14.99 17.24
C LYS A 177 -19.39 -14.76 18.54
N GLN A 178 -18.07 -14.87 18.53
CA GLN A 178 -17.21 -14.67 19.71
C GLN A 178 -16.82 -13.20 19.92
N LEU A 179 -17.01 -12.34 18.91
CA LEU A 179 -16.77 -10.91 19.03
C LEU A 179 -17.75 -10.30 20.05
N VAL A 180 -17.24 -9.45 20.94
CA VAL A 180 -18.05 -8.79 21.98
C VAL A 180 -18.48 -7.40 21.52
N ASP A 181 -17.62 -6.71 20.77
CA ASP A 181 -17.91 -5.37 20.27
C ASP A 181 -18.92 -5.42 19.10
N LYS A 182 -19.96 -4.57 19.19
CA LYS A 182 -21.04 -4.53 18.18
C LYS A 182 -20.57 -4.01 16.83
N LYS A 183 -19.56 -3.13 16.77
CA LYS A 183 -19.01 -2.62 15.50
C LYS A 183 -18.16 -3.69 14.83
N GLU A 184 -17.36 -4.43 15.61
CA GLU A 184 -16.62 -5.59 15.13
C GLU A 184 -17.55 -6.70 14.65
N GLN A 185 -18.62 -7.03 15.39
CA GLN A 185 -19.63 -7.98 14.94
C GLN A 185 -20.23 -7.60 13.57
N ARG A 186 -20.66 -6.34 13.40
CA ARG A 186 -21.18 -5.84 12.11
C ARG A 186 -20.15 -5.95 10.98
N SER A 187 -18.88 -5.67 11.28
CA SER A 187 -17.79 -5.83 10.31
C SER A 187 -17.57 -7.30 9.98
N GLY A 188 -17.58 -8.17 11.00
CA GLY A 188 -17.46 -9.61 10.88
C GLY A 188 -18.56 -10.25 10.03
N GLU A 189 -19.80 -9.82 10.20
CA GLU A 189 -20.92 -10.25 9.35
C GLU A 189 -20.67 -9.97 7.86
N TRP A 190 -19.98 -8.88 7.52
CA TRP A 190 -19.62 -8.60 6.13
C TRP A 190 -18.64 -9.62 5.55
N TYR A 191 -17.66 -10.10 6.33
CA TYR A 191 -16.77 -11.19 5.88
C TYR A 191 -17.58 -12.43 5.50
N VAL A 192 -18.48 -12.85 6.39
CA VAL A 192 -19.35 -14.02 6.16
C VAL A 192 -20.23 -13.82 4.94
N LYS A 193 -20.87 -12.64 4.79
CA LYS A 193 -21.72 -12.32 3.63
C LYS A 193 -20.93 -12.35 2.31
N ILE A 194 -19.69 -11.86 2.31
CA ILE A 194 -18.81 -11.90 1.13
C ILE A 194 -18.46 -13.35 0.79
N MET A 195 -18.04 -14.15 1.77
CA MET A 195 -17.74 -15.58 1.57
C MET A 195 -18.94 -16.34 1.01
N GLU A 196 -20.13 -16.16 1.59
CA GLU A 196 -21.38 -16.76 1.08
C GLU A 196 -21.69 -16.34 -0.36
N SER A 197 -21.44 -15.07 -0.70
CA SER A 197 -21.64 -14.56 -2.06
C SER A 197 -20.67 -15.18 -3.04
N VAL A 198 -19.41 -15.42 -2.62
CA VAL A 198 -18.40 -16.13 -3.42
C VAL A 198 -18.78 -17.59 -3.62
N VAL A 199 -19.29 -18.29 -2.60
CA VAL A 199 -19.80 -19.68 -2.78
C VAL A 199 -20.92 -19.72 -3.83
N LYS A 200 -21.82 -18.73 -3.84
CA LYS A 200 -22.96 -18.70 -4.77
C LYS A 200 -22.61 -18.23 -6.18
N GLN A 201 -21.69 -17.28 -6.31
CA GLN A 201 -21.45 -16.53 -7.56
C GLN A 201 -20.03 -16.68 -8.12
N GLY A 202 -19.17 -17.44 -7.44
CA GLY A 202 -17.75 -17.59 -7.76
C GLY A 202 -16.89 -16.39 -7.34
N THR A 203 -15.58 -16.54 -7.49
CA THR A 203 -14.56 -15.54 -7.09
C THR A 203 -14.67 -14.22 -7.88
N GLU A 204 -15.24 -14.25 -9.08
CA GLU A 204 -15.50 -13.05 -9.89
C GLU A 204 -16.46 -12.05 -9.20
N PHE A 205 -17.25 -12.51 -8.23
CA PHE A 205 -18.03 -11.63 -7.35
C PHE A 205 -17.15 -10.57 -6.70
N LEU A 206 -15.95 -10.92 -6.22
CA LEU A 206 -15.07 -10.00 -5.49
C LEU A 206 -14.65 -8.82 -6.37
N LYS A 207 -14.35 -9.07 -7.65
CA LYS A 207 -14.01 -8.02 -8.62
C LYS A 207 -15.20 -7.12 -8.91
N ARG A 208 -16.39 -7.70 -9.15
CA ARG A 208 -17.63 -6.92 -9.40
C ARG A 208 -18.00 -6.08 -8.19
N GLU A 209 -17.96 -6.67 -7.01
CA GLU A 209 -18.32 -6.03 -5.76
C GLU A 209 -17.32 -4.94 -5.38
N GLY A 210 -16.01 -5.19 -5.58
CA GLY A 210 -14.97 -4.17 -5.43
C GLY A 210 -15.24 -2.95 -6.31
N ARG A 211 -15.53 -3.14 -7.60
CA ARG A 211 -15.88 -2.03 -8.51
C ARG A 211 -17.14 -1.29 -8.06
N ARG A 212 -18.18 -2.02 -7.66
CA ARG A 212 -19.44 -1.44 -7.19
C ARG A 212 -19.23 -0.54 -5.98
N VAL A 213 -18.52 -1.02 -4.96
CA VAL A 213 -18.22 -0.24 -3.74
C VAL A 213 -17.36 0.98 -4.07
N GLN A 214 -16.35 0.84 -4.93
CA GLN A 214 -15.52 1.96 -5.36
C GLN A 214 -16.30 3.03 -6.11
N ASN A 215 -17.30 2.66 -6.91
CA ASN A 215 -18.17 3.61 -7.59
C ASN A 215 -19.07 4.35 -6.58
N LEU A 216 -19.66 3.63 -5.63
CA LEU A 216 -20.49 4.24 -4.58
C LEU A 216 -19.70 5.21 -3.68
N LEU A 217 -18.42 4.94 -3.42
CA LEU A 217 -17.56 5.84 -2.65
C LEU A 217 -17.29 7.19 -3.34
N LYS A 218 -17.51 7.28 -4.66
CA LYS A 218 -17.37 8.53 -5.44
C LYS A 218 -18.66 9.35 -5.48
N GLU A 219 -19.79 8.74 -5.13
CA GLU A 219 -21.08 9.42 -5.12
C GLU A 219 -21.21 10.35 -3.90
N LYS A 220 -22.12 11.32 -4.00
CA LYS A 220 -22.44 12.21 -2.88
C LYS A 220 -23.35 11.47 -1.89
N ILE A 221 -22.74 10.87 -0.88
CA ILE A 221 -23.39 10.11 0.19
C ILE A 221 -23.09 10.73 1.55
N THR A 222 -23.82 10.30 2.60
CA THR A 222 -23.56 10.76 3.97
C THR A 222 -22.21 10.23 4.47
N ASN A 223 -21.66 10.89 5.48
CA ASN A 223 -20.37 10.50 6.06
C ASN A 223 -20.42 9.09 6.67
N GLU A 224 -21.53 8.74 7.32
CA GLU A 224 -21.76 7.42 7.92
C GLU A 224 -21.79 6.34 6.84
N LYS A 225 -22.48 6.61 5.72
CA LYS A 225 -22.53 5.66 4.60
C LYS A 225 -21.17 5.52 3.93
N LYS A 226 -20.42 6.62 3.82
CA LYS A 226 -19.06 6.60 3.30
C LYS A 226 -18.14 5.75 4.17
N GLU A 227 -18.22 5.89 5.49
CA GLU A 227 -17.47 5.06 6.44
C GLU A 227 -17.83 3.57 6.31
N GLU A 228 -19.12 3.23 6.26
CA GLU A 228 -19.57 1.85 6.09
C GLU A 228 -19.05 1.23 4.78
N LEU A 229 -19.17 1.95 3.67
CA LEU A 229 -18.66 1.51 2.37
C LEU A 229 -17.14 1.43 2.36
N GLN A 230 -16.46 2.33 3.08
CA GLN A 230 -15.02 2.30 3.19
C GLN A 230 -14.54 1.09 3.98
N ASN A 231 -15.21 0.74 5.08
CA ASN A 231 -14.95 -0.47 5.86
C ASN A 231 -15.19 -1.71 4.99
N ARG A 232 -16.29 -1.75 4.23
CA ARG A 232 -16.54 -2.85 3.28
C ARG A 232 -15.45 -2.95 2.21
N ALA A 233 -14.96 -1.83 1.69
CA ALA A 233 -13.84 -1.81 0.76
C ALA A 233 -12.55 -2.36 1.41
N ASN A 234 -12.31 -2.06 2.69
CA ASN A 234 -11.17 -2.59 3.44
C ASN A 234 -11.27 -4.12 3.58
N ILE A 235 -12.43 -4.63 3.97
CA ILE A 235 -12.70 -6.07 4.11
C ILE A 235 -12.48 -6.81 2.77
N LEU A 236 -12.93 -6.23 1.65
CA LEU A 236 -12.72 -6.81 0.32
C LEU A 236 -11.23 -6.95 -0.04
N LEU A 237 -10.35 -6.07 0.48
CA LEU A 237 -8.91 -6.18 0.25
C LEU A 237 -8.27 -7.40 0.90
N SER A 238 -8.97 -8.08 1.82
CA SER A 238 -8.51 -9.28 2.50
C SER A 238 -8.71 -10.54 1.66
N PHE A 239 -9.61 -10.50 0.67
CA PHE A 239 -9.89 -11.59 -0.25
C PHE A 239 -9.02 -11.50 -1.52
N LYS A 240 -7.69 -11.40 -1.34
CA LYS A 240 -6.75 -11.24 -2.44
C LYS A 240 -6.08 -12.55 -2.86
N SER A 241 -5.76 -12.59 -4.14
CA SER A 241 -4.89 -13.60 -4.72
C SER A 241 -3.44 -13.41 -4.26
N LEU A 242 -2.88 -14.45 -3.65
CA LEU A 242 -1.44 -14.59 -3.36
C LEU A 242 -0.56 -14.38 -4.61
N LYS A 243 -1.13 -14.46 -5.81
CA LYS A 243 -0.41 -14.34 -7.10
C LYS A 243 -0.29 -12.88 -7.57
N GLU A 244 -1.30 -12.03 -7.34
CA GLU A 244 -1.33 -10.66 -7.87
C GLU A 244 -0.31 -9.71 -7.21
N SER A 245 0.03 -9.92 -5.92
CA SER A 245 1.00 -9.07 -5.21
C SER A 245 2.45 -9.23 -5.69
N ILE A 246 2.77 -10.26 -6.47
CA ILE A 246 4.12 -10.54 -6.97
C ILE A 246 4.20 -10.56 -8.50
N THR A 247 3.12 -10.84 -9.23
CA THR A 247 3.23 -11.07 -10.70
C THR A 247 2.83 -9.88 -11.57
N ASP A 248 1.93 -9.00 -11.15
CA ASP A 248 1.24 -8.12 -12.12
C ASP A 248 1.88 -6.71 -12.30
N THR A 249 3.18 -6.70 -12.64
CA THR A 249 3.82 -5.55 -13.33
C THR A 249 5.12 -5.95 -14.03
N GLY A 250 5.39 -7.26 -14.19
CA GLY A 250 6.60 -7.79 -14.83
C GLY A 250 6.38 -8.28 -16.26
N ASP A 251 5.15 -8.57 -16.66
CA ASP A 251 4.88 -9.31 -17.91
C ASP A 251 4.35 -8.45 -19.06
N ALA A 252 4.19 -7.13 -18.87
CA ALA A 252 3.92 -6.19 -19.95
C ALA A 252 5.14 -5.94 -20.88
N VAL A 253 6.28 -6.62 -20.68
CA VAL A 253 7.48 -6.48 -21.54
C VAL A 253 7.94 -7.81 -22.15
N LYS A 254 7.31 -8.96 -21.86
CA LYS A 254 7.79 -10.26 -22.40
C LYS A 254 7.01 -10.82 -23.61
N ASN A 255 5.85 -10.26 -23.94
CA ASN A 255 5.12 -10.69 -25.14
C ASN A 255 5.52 -9.97 -26.44
N ASN A 256 6.53 -9.09 -26.41
CA ASN A 256 7.06 -8.43 -27.61
C ASN A 256 8.44 -8.91 -28.09
N VAL A 257 9.03 -9.93 -27.46
CA VAL A 257 10.30 -10.54 -27.93
C VAL A 257 10.08 -11.87 -28.64
N VAL A 258 8.97 -12.56 -28.41
CA VAL A 258 8.67 -13.84 -29.08
C VAL A 258 8.10 -13.65 -30.49
N ASN A 259 7.49 -12.50 -30.79
CA ASN A 259 7.00 -12.17 -32.15
C ASN A 259 8.03 -11.49 -33.06
N ALA A 260 9.15 -10.99 -32.54
CA ALA A 260 10.26 -10.49 -33.36
C ALA A 260 11.19 -11.63 -33.85
N GLY A 261 11.32 -12.73 -33.09
CA GLY A 261 12.12 -13.90 -33.49
C GLY A 261 11.48 -14.80 -34.54
N LYS A 262 10.17 -14.63 -34.82
CA LYS A 262 9.43 -15.44 -35.81
C LYS A 262 9.22 -14.76 -37.16
N GLN A 263 9.51 -13.46 -37.28
CA GLN A 263 9.49 -12.73 -38.55
C GLN A 263 10.87 -12.60 -39.22
N VAL A 264 11.99 -12.81 -38.52
CA VAL A 264 13.33 -12.81 -39.14
C VAL A 264 13.68 -14.17 -39.77
N LYS A 265 13.05 -15.27 -39.35
CA LYS A 265 13.31 -16.62 -39.90
C LYS A 265 12.50 -17.00 -41.15
N LYS A 266 11.61 -16.13 -41.64
CA LYS A 266 10.83 -16.38 -42.87
C LYS A 266 11.30 -15.57 -44.09
N THR A 267 12.38 -14.80 -43.97
CA THR A 267 12.91 -13.92 -45.04
C THR A 267 14.30 -14.34 -45.54
N ILE A 268 14.88 -15.46 -45.06
CA ILE A 268 16.24 -15.91 -45.47
C ILE A 268 16.24 -17.36 -46.02
N THR A 269 15.10 -17.86 -46.48
CA THR A 269 15.02 -19.15 -47.20
C THR A 269 14.14 -19.04 -48.44
N GLY A 270 14.46 -18.05 -49.28
CA GLY A 270 14.00 -17.93 -50.65
C GLY A 270 15.15 -17.40 -51.49
N ASP A 271 15.38 -18.00 -52.65
CA ASP A 271 16.42 -17.75 -53.65
C ASP A 271 17.84 -18.25 -53.35
N THR A 272 18.13 -19.46 -53.87
CA THR A 272 19.31 -19.74 -54.71
C THR A 272 19.10 -21.09 -55.41
N ASP A 273 18.28 -21.07 -56.47
CA ASP A 273 18.36 -22.05 -57.55
C ASP A 273 18.99 -21.36 -58.77
N LEU A 274 20.28 -21.61 -58.96
CA LEU A 274 21.01 -21.68 -60.22
C LEU A 274 22.26 -22.54 -60.00
#